data_AF-A0A2C6C218-F1
#
_entry.id   AF-A0A2C6C218-F1
#
_cell.length_a   1.000
_cell.length_b   1.000
_cell.length_c   1.000
_cell.angle_alpha   90.00
_cell.angle_beta   90.00
_cell.angle_gamma   90.00
#
_symmetry.space_group_name_H-M   'P 1'
#
loop_
_entity.id
_entity.type
_entity.pdbx_description
1 polymer ?
#
loop_
_entity_poly.entity_id
_entity_poly.type
_entity_poly.pdbx_seq_one_letter_code
_entity_poly.pdbx_strand_id
1 'polypeptide(L)'
;MASKLSKGYFATLKGKKVTFKVVNSFPDIKVQFVEAFGDYKVQVSNSKSFSKETIKIQVVTSFPDVKLQKVKAFRDFEIFVE
;
A
#
# COMPACT_ATOMS: atom_id res chain seq x y z
N MET A 1 -9.38 15.66 11.78
CA MET A 1 -8.92 14.30 12.13
C MET A 1 -7.69 14.00 11.28
N ALA A 2 -6.50 14.07 11.89
CA ALA A 2 -5.24 13.97 11.15
C ALA A 2 -5.10 12.57 10.52
N SER A 3 -4.80 12.55 9.22
CA SER A 3 -4.46 11.38 8.41
C SER A 3 -3.44 10.50 9.13
N LYS A 4 -3.91 9.38 9.69
CA LYS A 4 -3.16 8.53 10.64
C LYS A 4 -2.22 7.52 9.94
N LEU A 5 -1.96 7.70 8.66
CA LEU A 5 -1.09 6.84 7.86
C LEU A 5 0.12 7.65 7.39
N SER A 6 1.15 7.72 8.25
CA SER A 6 2.45 8.28 7.89
C SER A 6 3.36 7.21 7.30
N LYS A 7 4.50 7.60 6.70
CA LYS A 7 5.54 6.64 6.25
C LYS A 7 5.92 5.63 7.35
N GLY A 8 5.90 6.04 8.61
CA GLY A 8 6.18 5.15 9.74
C GLY A 8 5.16 4.02 9.93
N TYR A 9 3.90 4.23 9.57
CA TYR A 9 2.88 3.19 9.68
C TYR A 9 3.14 2.02 8.72
N PHE A 10 3.62 2.29 7.50
CA PHE A 10 3.99 1.25 6.54
C PHE A 10 5.14 0.37 7.03
N ALA A 11 6.02 0.88 7.89
CA ALA A 11 7.05 0.06 8.54
C ALA A 11 6.44 -1.01 9.47
N THR A 12 5.28 -0.74 10.08
CA THR A 12 4.57 -1.70 10.95
C THR A 12 3.78 -2.76 10.17
N LEU A 13 3.62 -2.55 8.86
CA LEU A 13 2.97 -3.49 7.95
C LEU A 13 3.95 -4.53 7.41
N LYS A 14 5.27 -4.37 7.61
CA LYS A 14 6.26 -5.36 7.22
C LYS A 14 5.93 -6.74 7.81
N GLY A 15 5.93 -7.76 6.97
CA GLY A 15 5.55 -9.13 7.32
C GLY A 15 4.05 -9.37 7.50
N LYS A 16 3.20 -8.34 7.36
CA LYS A 16 1.75 -8.46 7.45
C LYS A 16 1.10 -8.39 6.07
N LYS A 17 -0.21 -8.62 6.07
CA LYS A 17 -1.09 -8.48 4.93
C LYS A 17 -2.11 -7.38 5.17
N VAL A 18 -2.26 -6.50 4.19
CA VAL A 18 -3.22 -5.38 4.25
C VAL A 18 -4.11 -5.36 3.02
N THR A 19 -5.31 -4.82 3.18
CA THR A 19 -6.24 -4.54 2.08
C THR A 19 -6.14 -3.08 1.69
N PHE A 20 -5.94 -2.81 0.41
CA PHE A 20 -5.99 -1.49 -0.19
C PHE A 20 -7.30 -1.33 -0.92
N LYS A 21 -8.07 -0.32 -0.52
CA LYS A 21 -9.31 0.03 -1.17
C LYS A 21 -9.08 1.26 -2.04
N VAL A 22 -9.23 1.13 -3.35
CA VAL A 22 -9.04 2.27 -4.25
C VAL A 22 -10.25 3.21 -4.13
N VAL A 23 -10.00 4.48 -3.82
CA VAL A 23 -11.06 5.50 -3.71
C VAL A 23 -10.75 6.71 -4.59
N ASN A 24 -11.81 7.35 -5.09
CA ASN A 24 -11.69 8.52 -5.96
C ASN A 24 -11.58 9.84 -5.17
N SER A 25 -12.16 9.89 -3.97
CA SER A 25 -12.21 11.08 -3.13
C SER A 25 -11.91 10.72 -1.67
N PHE A 26 -11.21 11.63 -0.97
CA PHE A 26 -10.77 11.46 0.42
C PHE A 26 -9.98 10.15 0.67
N PRO A 27 -8.91 9.88 -0.07
CA PRO A 27 -8.02 8.78 0.28
C PRO A 27 -7.33 9.05 1.62
N ASP A 28 -6.99 7.97 2.32
CA ASP A 28 -6.14 8.09 3.50
C ASP A 28 -4.69 8.37 3.08
N ILE A 29 -4.27 7.89 1.89
CA ILE A 29 -2.93 8.11 1.33
C ILE A 29 -2.88 7.99 -0.20
N LYS A 30 -1.98 8.72 -0.86
CA LYS A 30 -1.70 8.57 -2.29
C LYS A 30 -0.53 7.64 -2.54
N VAL A 31 -0.76 6.63 -3.37
CA VAL A 31 0.26 5.64 -3.73
C VAL A 31 0.58 5.70 -5.22
N GLN A 32 1.82 5.42 -5.56
CA GLN A 32 2.25 5.19 -6.94
C GLN A 32 2.87 3.81 -7.06
N PHE A 33 2.36 3.00 -7.99
CA PHE A 33 2.98 1.73 -8.32
C PHE A 33 4.13 1.97 -9.30
N VAL A 34 5.31 1.49 -8.93
CA VAL A 34 6.53 1.59 -9.74
C VAL A 34 7.16 0.21 -9.92
N GLU A 35 7.89 0.02 -11.02
CA GLU A 35 8.60 -1.24 -11.27
C GLU A 35 9.95 -1.30 -10.54
N ALA A 36 10.57 -0.13 -10.31
CA ALA A 36 11.83 0.01 -9.59
C ALA A 36 11.84 1.29 -8.73
N PHE A 37 12.71 1.33 -7.72
CA PHE A 37 12.88 2.47 -6.80
C PHE A 37 11.61 2.86 -6.02
N GLY A 38 10.83 1.87 -5.58
CA GLY A 38 9.74 2.12 -4.62
C GLY A 38 10.26 2.25 -3.20
N ASP A 39 9.56 3.01 -2.36
CA ASP A 39 9.86 3.11 -0.92
C ASP A 39 9.68 1.75 -0.22
N TYR A 40 8.69 0.95 -0.66
CA TYR A 40 8.40 -0.37 -0.10
C TYR A 40 8.14 -1.42 -1.18
N LYS A 41 8.59 -2.65 -0.94
CA LYS A 41 8.32 -3.78 -1.82
C LYS A 41 7.04 -4.48 -1.42
N VAL A 42 6.08 -4.53 -2.32
CA VAL A 42 4.78 -5.17 -2.08
C VAL A 42 4.55 -6.33 -3.02
N GLN A 43 3.91 -7.37 -2.50
CA GLN A 43 3.38 -8.44 -3.34
C GLN A 43 1.86 -8.36 -3.34
N VAL A 44 1.30 -8.38 -4.55
CA VAL A 44 -0.15 -8.44 -4.74
C VAL A 44 -0.60 -9.87 -4.45
N SER A 45 -1.50 -10.00 -3.49
CA SER A 45 -2.15 -11.24 -3.08
C SER A 45 -3.52 -11.34 -3.75
N ASN A 46 -3.94 -12.54 -4.14
CA ASN A 46 -5.23 -12.76 -4.82
C ASN A 46 -6.41 -12.93 -3.85
N SER A 47 -6.16 -12.92 -2.53
CA SER A 47 -7.18 -13.18 -1.53
C SER A 47 -7.16 -12.13 -0.44
N LYS A 48 -8.32 -11.71 0.04
CA LYS A 48 -8.45 -10.82 1.21
C LYS A 48 -8.16 -11.54 2.53
N SER A 49 -8.28 -12.87 2.58
CA SER A 49 -8.01 -13.69 3.77
C SER A 49 -6.68 -13.32 4.42
N PHE A 50 -6.70 -13.20 5.75
CA PHE A 50 -5.59 -12.78 6.63
C PHE A 50 -5.26 -11.29 6.65
N SER A 51 -5.96 -10.45 5.87
CA SER A 51 -5.82 -8.99 5.99
C SER A 51 -6.55 -8.50 7.24
N LYS A 52 -5.82 -8.00 8.23
CA LYS A 52 -6.42 -7.39 9.44
C LYS A 52 -6.77 -5.91 9.26
N GLU A 53 -6.11 -5.24 8.32
CA GLU A 53 -6.19 -3.79 8.16
C GLU A 53 -6.61 -3.43 6.74
N THR A 54 -7.52 -2.47 6.60
CA THR A 54 -7.99 -1.91 5.33
C THR A 54 -7.62 -0.44 5.26
N ILE A 55 -6.99 -0.02 4.18
CA ILE A 55 -6.46 1.33 3.95
C ILE A 55 -7.06 1.86 2.65
N LYS A 56 -7.62 3.07 2.67
CA LYS A 56 -8.09 3.70 1.43
C LYS A 56 -6.94 4.39 0.74
N ILE A 57 -6.66 3.98 -0.49
CA ILE A 57 -5.58 4.53 -1.30
C ILE A 57 -6.15 5.26 -2.50
N GLN A 58 -5.43 6.28 -2.96
CA GLN A 58 -5.62 6.84 -4.29
C GLN A 58 -4.38 6.56 -5.13
N VAL A 59 -4.57 5.92 -6.28
CA VAL A 59 -3.48 5.68 -7.22
C VAL A 59 -3.24 6.96 -8.01
N VAL A 60 -2.03 7.51 -7.93
CA VAL A 60 -1.63 8.73 -8.64
C VAL A 60 -0.38 8.48 -9.47
N THR A 61 -0.27 9.21 -10.60
CA THR A 61 0.91 9.15 -11.49
C THR A 61 1.96 10.19 -11.13
N SER A 62 1.63 11.21 -10.35
CA SER A 62 2.53 12.28 -9.93
C SER A 62 2.24 12.72 -8.50
N PHE A 63 3.29 13.11 -7.77
CA PHE A 63 3.25 13.48 -6.36
C PHE A 63 2.58 12.46 -5.42
N PRO A 64 2.99 11.18 -5.44
CA PRO A 64 2.54 10.23 -4.43
C PRO A 64 3.16 10.53 -3.06
N ASP A 65 2.47 10.11 -2.00
CA ASP A 65 3.02 10.10 -0.65
C ASP A 65 4.00 8.92 -0.46
N VAL A 66 3.67 7.77 -1.07
CA VAL A 66 4.44 6.53 -0.99
C VAL A 66 4.52 5.83 -2.35
N LYS A 67 5.72 5.39 -2.73
CA LYS A 67 5.92 4.54 -3.91
C LYS A 67 5.97 3.08 -3.52
N LEU A 68 5.17 2.26 -4.20
CA LEU A 68 5.10 0.83 -3.96
C LEU A 68 5.72 0.09 -5.15
N GLN A 69 6.76 -0.69 -4.86
CA GLN A 69 7.42 -1.52 -5.85
C GLN A 69 6.77 -2.89 -5.89
N LYS A 70 6.21 -3.26 -7.05
CA LYS A 70 5.64 -4.60 -7.23
C LYS A 70 6.77 -5.62 -7.38
N VAL A 71 6.85 -6.58 -6.46
CA VAL A 71 7.84 -7.66 -6.52
C VAL A 71 7.17 -9.03 -6.46
N LYS A 72 7.78 -10.02 -7.14
CA LYS A 72 7.34 -11.42 -7.07
C LYS A 72 7.96 -12.17 -5.88
N ALA A 73 9.13 -11.74 -5.42
CA ALA A 73 9.88 -12.32 -4.30
C ALA A 73 10.54 -11.19 -3.49
N PHE A 74 10.89 -11.46 -2.21
CA PHE A 74 11.51 -10.48 -1.29
C PHE A 74 10.66 -9.23 -1.05
N ARG A 75 9.36 -9.42 -0.82
CA ARG A 75 8.45 -8.35 -0.41
C ARG A 75 8.69 -7.95 1.04
N ASP A 76 8.38 -6.70 1.34
CA ASP A 76 8.23 -6.22 2.72
C ASP A 76 6.86 -6.65 3.28
N PHE A 77 5.78 -6.55 2.51
CA PHE A 77 4.43 -6.90 2.95
C PHE A 77 3.52 -7.33 1.80
N GLU A 78 2.40 -7.99 2.14
CA GLU A 78 1.36 -8.35 1.18
C GLU A 78 0.28 -7.27 1.11
N ILE A 79 -0.18 -7.01 -0.10
CA ILE A 79 -1.33 -6.16 -0.35
C ILE A 79 -2.40 -6.94 -1.11
N PHE A 80 -3.65 -6.78 -0.73
CA PHE A 80 -4.81 -7.16 -1.52
C PHE A 80 -5.46 -5.88 -2.00
N VAL A 81 -5.59 -5.68 -3.31
CA VAL A 81 -6.27 -4.50 -3.85
C VAL A 81 -7.74 -4.86 -4.09
N GLU A 82 -8.62 -4.09 -3.45
CA GLU A 82 -10.09 -4.14 -3.57
C GLU A 82 -10.61 -2.97 -4.40
#